data_AF-A0A7W7KB27-F1
#
_entry.id   AF-A0A7W7KB27-F1
#
_cell.length_a   1.000
_cell.length_b   1.000
_cell.length_c   1.000
_cell.angle_alpha   90.00
_cell.angle_beta   90.00
_cell.angle_gamma   90.00
#
_symmetry.space_group_name_H-M   'P 1'
#
loop_
_entity.id
_entity.type
_entity.pdbx_description
1 polymer ?
#
loop_
_entity_poly.entity_id
_entity_poly.type
_entity_poly.pdbx_seq_one_letter_code
_entity_poly.pdbx_strand_id
1 'polypeptide(L)'
;MNVRNAFSAPLVLSLLPLAGVLALPASVAAQAPSPTHFSRDPALLEAKEQQLIAATRAQNPAMADALQKAFSQDIVAQIAPQLKTVGLDPDDMADMTTIYWVNAWEAANGVIGSQPDRALVQGARRQIAGVLASDARLAQMTDAQKQDVADTMLIQGLLVDARMQAVAKQPAGQRQQMSDTIAGEAQQLLKTDLRAVTLTPQGFKPKSAASATPAARNPALMPSGAAPAHAENWTKVEGVYFRSAFISGVGGMMVQDFEPLVLFRDGTYYAVDDAALEDVDLAAEHARKPGRFGKWQKAGTRFTLIDDDDKDGKSDPVALQDGQFFKAFPAEASGGKLAATYSRVSGGGNTALGGDVIVGGRTDISFAADGSFGRKGSRGGLNTGASTGVGVSVHGKNASAGRYRIKNYTITMTQADGRTERKFFAFGSHHNPPALDTDMMFIGDRVYVVMD
;
A
#
# COMPACT_ATOMS: atom_id res chain seq x y z
N MET A 1 25.99 -51.36 -35.85
CA MET A 1 26.87 -51.14 -37.01
C MET A 1 27.51 -49.76 -36.86
N ASN A 2 28.80 -49.75 -36.55
CA ASN A 2 29.67 -48.57 -36.53
C ASN A 2 29.93 -48.11 -37.96
N VAL A 3 30.02 -46.79 -38.20
CA VAL A 3 31.15 -46.21 -38.96
C VAL A 3 31.48 -44.82 -38.38
N ARG A 4 32.67 -44.74 -37.78
CA ARG A 4 33.44 -43.52 -37.54
C ARG A 4 34.30 -43.20 -38.78
N ASN A 5 34.74 -41.94 -38.85
CA ASN A 5 36.02 -41.40 -39.35
C ASN A 5 35.79 -40.33 -40.42
N ALA A 6 36.24 -39.07 -40.29
CA ALA A 6 37.49 -38.46 -39.82
C ALA A 6 38.16 -37.81 -41.02
N PHE A 7 38.45 -36.51 -40.96
CA PHE A 7 39.65 -35.93 -41.55
C PHE A 7 40.05 -34.68 -40.76
N SER A 8 41.34 -34.62 -40.45
CA SER A 8 42.03 -33.64 -39.62
C SER A 8 42.87 -32.69 -40.48
N ALA A 9 42.93 -31.42 -40.03
CA ALA A 9 44.07 -30.46 -40.05
C ALA A 9 44.58 -29.90 -41.41
N PRO A 10 45.37 -28.78 -41.44
CA PRO A 10 45.98 -28.00 -40.36
C PRO A 10 45.90 -26.45 -40.45
N LEU A 11 46.43 -25.82 -39.40
CA LEU A 11 46.80 -24.41 -39.16
C LEU A 11 47.45 -23.67 -40.35
N VAL A 12 47.11 -22.37 -40.52
CA VAL A 12 48.06 -21.32 -40.92
C VAL A 12 47.78 -20.06 -40.10
N LEU A 13 48.77 -19.64 -39.32
CA LEU A 13 48.89 -18.31 -38.72
C LEU A 13 49.62 -17.43 -39.74
N SER A 14 49.13 -16.21 -40.02
CA SER A 14 49.94 -14.97 -40.07
C SER A 14 49.34 -13.84 -40.92
N LEU A 15 49.55 -12.62 -40.39
CA LEU A 15 49.70 -11.31 -41.04
C LEU A 15 48.45 -10.47 -41.36
N LEU A 16 48.25 -9.48 -40.49
CA LEU A 16 47.67 -8.17 -40.82
C LEU A 16 48.42 -7.51 -41.99
N PRO A 17 47.69 -6.73 -42.80
CA PRO A 17 48.12 -5.35 -42.98
C PRO A 17 47.00 -4.34 -42.69
N LEU A 18 47.43 -3.18 -42.19
CA LEU A 18 46.65 -1.97 -42.01
C LEU A 18 46.19 -1.36 -43.35
N ALA A 19 45.09 -0.60 -43.20
CA ALA A 19 44.67 0.55 -43.99
C ALA A 19 43.74 0.30 -45.19
N GLY A 20 42.49 0.74 -45.02
CA GLY A 20 41.90 1.65 -46.01
C GLY A 20 40.45 1.38 -46.44
N VAL A 21 39.55 2.17 -45.86
CA VAL A 21 38.38 2.77 -46.53
C VAL A 21 37.18 1.84 -46.84
N LEU A 22 36.21 1.84 -45.93
CA LEU A 22 34.86 2.39 -46.15
C LEU A 22 34.11 2.29 -44.82
N ALA A 23 34.05 3.42 -44.10
CA ALA A 23 33.11 3.57 -43.00
C ALA A 23 31.71 3.54 -43.63
N LEU A 24 31.09 2.37 -43.64
CA LEU A 24 29.63 2.29 -43.68
C LEU A 24 29.13 3.10 -42.49
N PRO A 25 28.11 3.97 -42.64
CA PRO A 25 27.49 4.59 -41.49
C PRO A 25 27.10 3.42 -40.58
N ALA A 26 27.56 3.46 -39.33
CA ALA A 26 27.08 2.55 -38.31
C ALA A 26 25.56 2.60 -38.42
N SER A 27 24.95 1.51 -38.91
CA SER A 27 23.53 1.32 -38.78
C SER A 27 23.26 1.62 -37.33
N VAL A 28 22.52 2.70 -37.07
CA VAL A 28 22.00 2.98 -35.74
C VAL A 28 21.27 1.70 -35.41
N ALA A 29 21.90 0.84 -34.59
CA ALA A 29 21.30 -0.40 -34.19
C ALA A 29 20.00 0.05 -33.55
N ALA A 30 18.88 -0.23 -34.24
CA ALA A 30 17.56 0.06 -33.73
C ALA A 30 17.56 -0.52 -32.33
N GLN A 31 17.43 0.35 -31.32
CA GLN A 31 17.37 -0.08 -29.93
C GLN A 31 16.35 -1.21 -29.89
N ALA A 32 16.79 -2.39 -29.44
CA ALA A 32 15.88 -3.51 -29.28
C ALA A 32 14.67 -2.99 -28.48
N PRO A 33 13.43 -3.26 -28.94
CA PRO A 33 12.24 -2.72 -28.28
C PRO A 33 12.31 -3.07 -26.80
N SER A 34 12.02 -2.08 -25.97
CA SER A 34 12.01 -2.23 -24.51
C SER A 34 11.17 -3.47 -24.14
N PRO A 35 11.61 -4.32 -23.21
CA PRO A 35 10.83 -5.51 -22.81
C PRO A 35 9.45 -5.14 -22.25
N THR A 36 9.26 -3.88 -21.86
CA THR A 36 8.01 -3.32 -21.32
C THR A 36 7.16 -2.57 -22.34
N HIS A 37 7.60 -2.49 -23.60
CA HIS A 37 6.80 -1.93 -24.70
C HIS A 37 5.65 -2.87 -25.09
N PHE A 38 4.53 -2.30 -25.53
CA PHE A 38 3.35 -3.02 -26.02
C PHE A 38 2.69 -2.30 -27.21
N SER A 39 1.93 -3.02 -28.02
CA SER A 39 1.01 -2.41 -28.99
C SER A 39 -0.31 -2.06 -28.29
N ARG A 40 -0.68 -0.79 -28.29
CA ARG A 40 -1.91 -0.30 -27.67
C ARG A 40 -3.17 -0.74 -28.43
N ASP A 41 -4.14 -1.27 -27.71
CA ASP A 41 -5.51 -1.50 -28.11
C ASP A 41 -6.43 -0.44 -27.45
N PRO A 42 -6.96 0.54 -28.22
CA PRO A 42 -7.83 1.57 -27.69
C PRO A 42 -9.08 1.03 -26.97
N ALA A 43 -9.60 -0.13 -27.39
CA ALA A 43 -10.81 -0.70 -26.80
C ALA A 43 -10.59 -1.14 -25.34
N LEU A 44 -9.37 -1.57 -24.98
CA LEU A 44 -9.03 -1.94 -23.60
C LEU A 44 -9.02 -0.73 -22.67
N LEU A 45 -8.53 0.42 -23.15
CA LEU A 45 -8.54 1.66 -22.39
C LEU A 45 -9.98 2.18 -22.24
N GLU A 46 -10.76 2.21 -23.33
CA GLU A 46 -12.16 2.64 -23.29
C GLU A 46 -13.00 1.80 -22.33
N ALA A 47 -12.84 0.47 -22.37
CA ALA A 47 -13.54 -0.43 -21.44
C ALA A 47 -13.18 -0.13 -19.97
N LYS A 48 -11.90 0.16 -19.69
CA LYS A 48 -11.42 0.52 -18.35
C LYS A 48 -11.98 1.87 -17.89
N GLU A 49 -12.00 2.87 -18.75
CA GLU A 49 -12.59 4.18 -18.47
C GLU A 49 -14.09 4.06 -18.16
N GLN A 50 -14.84 3.30 -18.97
CA GLN A 50 -16.26 3.06 -18.74
C GLN A 50 -16.52 2.33 -17.42
N GLN A 51 -15.69 1.35 -17.06
CA GLN A 51 -15.84 0.64 -15.80
C GLN A 51 -15.54 1.53 -14.59
N LEU A 52 -14.51 2.39 -14.66
CA LEU A 52 -14.23 3.39 -13.64
C LEU A 52 -15.41 4.36 -13.46
N ILE A 53 -16.00 4.84 -14.56
CA ILE A 53 -17.19 5.70 -14.52
C ILE A 53 -18.35 4.96 -13.83
N ALA A 54 -18.61 3.71 -14.21
CA ALA A 54 -19.71 2.91 -13.64
C ALA A 54 -19.54 2.68 -12.13
N ALA A 55 -18.34 2.29 -11.70
CA ALA A 55 -18.03 2.08 -10.28
C ALA A 55 -18.14 3.38 -9.48
N THR A 56 -17.67 4.50 -10.04
CA THR A 56 -17.78 5.81 -9.41
C THR A 56 -19.24 6.23 -9.31
N ARG A 57 -20.06 6.00 -10.34
CA ARG A 57 -21.47 6.41 -10.38
C ARG A 57 -22.30 5.76 -9.27
N ALA A 58 -21.96 4.54 -8.87
CA ALA A 58 -22.61 3.84 -7.77
C ALA A 58 -22.43 4.53 -6.41
N GLN A 59 -21.37 5.33 -6.23
CA GLN A 59 -21.02 5.97 -4.96
C GLN A 59 -21.15 7.50 -5.02
N ASN A 60 -20.79 8.09 -6.16
CA ASN A 60 -20.76 9.53 -6.38
C ASN A 60 -21.11 9.86 -7.85
N PRO A 61 -22.41 10.05 -8.17
CA PRO A 61 -22.86 10.35 -9.53
C PRO A 61 -22.21 11.61 -10.14
N ALA A 62 -22.01 12.66 -9.34
CA ALA A 62 -21.42 13.91 -9.81
C ALA A 62 -19.94 13.74 -10.22
N MET A 63 -19.18 12.95 -9.46
CA MET A 63 -17.80 12.60 -9.83
C MET A 63 -17.76 11.73 -11.09
N ALA A 64 -18.71 10.80 -11.25
CA ALA A 64 -18.79 9.97 -12.44
C ALA A 64 -19.06 10.79 -13.71
N ASP A 65 -19.90 11.81 -13.64
CA ASP A 65 -20.15 12.71 -14.77
C ASP A 65 -18.91 13.57 -15.10
N ALA A 66 -18.14 13.97 -14.08
CA ALA A 66 -16.86 14.65 -14.28
C ALA A 66 -15.82 13.73 -14.96
N LEU A 67 -15.72 12.47 -14.53
CA LEU A 67 -14.86 11.45 -15.16
C LEU A 67 -15.30 11.17 -16.60
N GLN A 68 -16.60 11.02 -16.84
CA GLN A 68 -17.14 10.82 -18.19
C GLN A 68 -16.81 11.99 -19.12
N LYS A 69 -16.85 13.22 -18.61
CA LYS A 69 -16.39 14.39 -19.37
C LYS A 69 -14.89 14.36 -19.62
N ALA A 70 -14.09 13.96 -18.63
CA ALA A 70 -12.63 13.87 -18.78
C ALA A 70 -12.20 12.81 -19.81
N PHE A 71 -12.87 11.65 -19.82
CA PHE A 71 -12.60 10.54 -20.76
C PHE A 71 -13.32 10.69 -22.11
N SER A 72 -14.09 11.76 -22.32
CA SER A 72 -14.73 12.04 -23.62
C SER A 72 -13.73 12.35 -24.75
N GLN A 73 -12.47 12.57 -24.40
CA GLN A 73 -11.37 12.80 -25.32
C GLN A 73 -10.27 11.78 -25.09
N ASP A 74 -9.48 11.51 -26.12
CA ASP A 74 -8.34 10.59 -26.06
C ASP A 74 -7.27 11.12 -25.09
N ILE A 75 -7.31 10.62 -23.85
CA ILE A 75 -6.40 11.05 -22.77
C ILE A 75 -4.95 10.74 -23.12
N VAL A 76 -4.67 9.66 -23.86
CA VAL A 76 -3.32 9.26 -24.26
C VAL A 76 -2.78 10.25 -25.28
N ALA A 77 -3.58 10.60 -26.29
CA ALA A 77 -3.20 11.61 -27.27
C ALA A 77 -2.98 12.99 -26.64
N GLN A 78 -3.76 13.35 -25.61
CA GLN A 78 -3.61 14.63 -24.91
C GLN A 78 -2.31 14.73 -24.12
N ILE A 79 -1.89 13.65 -23.46
CA ILE A 79 -0.71 13.67 -22.57
C ILE A 79 0.59 13.35 -23.32
N ALA A 80 0.51 12.60 -24.43
CA ALA A 80 1.69 12.13 -25.16
C ALA A 80 2.71 13.23 -25.50
N PRO A 81 2.31 14.47 -25.87
CA PRO A 81 3.26 15.56 -26.05
C PRO A 81 4.07 15.87 -24.78
N GLN A 82 3.42 15.98 -23.61
CA GLN A 82 4.11 16.22 -22.34
C GLN A 82 5.04 15.04 -21.99
N LEU A 83 4.60 13.80 -22.18
CA LEU A 83 5.41 12.61 -21.94
C LEU A 83 6.71 12.63 -22.77
N LYS A 84 6.58 12.98 -24.05
CA LYS A 84 7.72 13.07 -24.97
C LYS A 84 8.72 14.16 -24.54
N THR A 85 8.28 15.25 -23.93
CA THR A 85 9.22 16.29 -23.43
C THR A 85 10.17 15.75 -22.36
N VAL A 86 9.70 14.82 -21.54
CA VAL A 86 10.50 14.18 -20.49
C VAL A 86 11.08 12.83 -20.93
N GLY A 87 10.82 12.41 -22.17
CA GLY A 87 11.35 11.18 -22.77
C GLY A 87 10.66 9.90 -22.29
N LEU A 88 9.36 9.97 -22.01
CA LEU A 88 8.51 8.84 -21.69
C LEU A 88 7.60 8.47 -22.87
N ASP A 89 7.36 7.17 -23.02
CA ASP A 89 6.50 6.58 -24.04
C ASP A 89 5.15 6.13 -23.43
N PRO A 90 3.98 6.62 -23.90
CA PRO A 90 2.67 6.12 -23.48
C PRO A 90 2.42 4.64 -23.77
N ASP A 91 3.20 4.04 -24.67
CA ASP A 91 3.09 2.63 -25.07
C ASP A 91 4.18 1.74 -24.43
N ASP A 92 4.79 2.23 -23.34
CA ASP A 92 5.71 1.47 -22.49
C ASP A 92 5.21 1.44 -21.03
N MET A 93 5.04 0.22 -20.51
CA MET A 93 4.55 -0.03 -19.15
C MET A 93 5.49 0.54 -18.06
N ALA A 94 6.81 0.49 -18.27
CA ALA A 94 7.78 1.06 -17.33
C ALA A 94 7.68 2.59 -17.28
N ASP A 95 7.39 3.21 -18.43
CA ASP A 95 7.27 4.66 -18.54
C ASP A 95 5.97 5.14 -17.87
N MET A 96 4.86 4.42 -18.03
CA MET A 96 3.61 4.76 -17.34
C MET A 96 3.70 4.50 -15.83
N THR A 97 4.41 3.44 -15.43
CA THR A 97 4.73 3.22 -14.01
C THR A 97 5.58 4.36 -13.44
N THR A 98 6.54 4.87 -14.23
CA THR A 98 7.39 5.99 -13.84
C THR A 98 6.58 7.25 -13.55
N ILE A 99 5.57 7.54 -14.37
CA ILE A 99 4.66 8.67 -14.14
C ILE A 99 3.96 8.58 -12.80
N TYR A 100 3.35 7.42 -12.52
CA TYR A 100 2.65 7.26 -11.25
C TYR A 100 3.59 7.47 -10.06
N TRP A 101 4.78 6.87 -10.09
CA TRP A 101 5.77 7.01 -9.01
C TRP A 101 6.23 8.46 -8.81
N VAL A 102 6.51 9.18 -9.90
CA VAL A 102 6.94 10.59 -9.83
C VAL A 102 5.81 11.46 -9.30
N ASN A 103 4.59 11.36 -9.86
CA ASN A 103 3.44 12.15 -9.42
C ASN A 103 3.08 11.87 -7.95
N ALA A 104 3.10 10.60 -7.54
CA ALA A 104 2.86 10.21 -6.16
C ALA A 104 3.96 10.73 -5.21
N TRP A 105 5.22 10.73 -5.64
CA TRP A 105 6.31 11.28 -4.84
C TRP A 105 6.20 12.79 -4.69
N GLU A 106 5.90 13.50 -5.77
CA GLU A 106 5.67 14.94 -5.76
C GLU A 106 4.52 15.30 -4.82
N ALA A 107 3.37 14.63 -4.98
CA ALA A 107 2.20 14.81 -4.12
C ALA A 107 2.51 14.50 -2.64
N ALA A 108 3.19 13.39 -2.36
CA ALA A 108 3.58 12.99 -1.00
C ALA A 108 4.57 13.98 -0.34
N ASN A 109 5.35 14.71 -1.13
CA ASN A 109 6.28 15.73 -0.65
C ASN A 109 5.74 17.17 -0.82
N GLY A 110 4.46 17.33 -1.15
CA GLY A 110 3.79 18.62 -1.26
C GLY A 110 4.25 19.49 -2.45
N VAL A 111 4.89 18.87 -3.44
CA VAL A 111 5.28 19.53 -4.69
C VAL A 111 4.04 19.64 -5.59
N ILE A 112 3.69 20.86 -6.00
CA ILE A 112 2.49 21.15 -6.79
C ILE A 112 2.86 22.12 -7.91
N GLY A 113 2.42 21.82 -9.14
CA GLY A 113 2.54 22.75 -10.28
C GLY A 113 3.97 23.03 -10.74
N SER A 114 4.94 22.21 -10.35
CA SER A 114 6.30 22.28 -10.86
C SER A 114 6.37 21.54 -12.20
N GLN A 115 7.07 22.10 -13.19
CA GLN A 115 7.31 21.35 -14.42
C GLN A 115 8.23 20.16 -14.11
N PRO A 116 7.92 18.95 -14.60
CA PRO A 116 8.74 17.78 -14.31
C PRO A 116 10.15 17.96 -14.86
N ASP A 117 11.16 17.93 -13.99
CA ASP A 117 12.55 17.97 -14.43
C ASP A 117 12.88 16.67 -15.18
N ARG A 118 13.17 16.79 -16.48
CA ARG A 118 13.51 15.68 -17.36
C ARG A 118 14.63 14.80 -16.78
N ALA A 119 15.63 15.39 -16.13
CA ALA A 119 16.73 14.62 -15.56
C ALA A 119 16.26 13.73 -14.39
N LEU A 120 15.36 14.25 -13.54
CA LEU A 120 14.74 13.51 -12.44
C LEU A 120 13.86 12.38 -12.95
N VAL A 121 12.97 12.67 -13.90
CA VAL A 121 12.07 11.69 -14.52
C VAL A 121 12.86 10.56 -15.18
N GLN A 122 13.92 10.90 -15.93
CA GLN A 122 14.79 9.89 -16.56
C GLN A 122 15.59 9.06 -15.54
N GLY A 123 15.92 9.64 -14.38
CA GLY A 123 16.49 8.90 -13.26
C GLY A 123 15.53 7.83 -12.73
N ALA A 124 14.29 8.21 -12.44
CA ALA A 124 13.25 7.27 -12.01
C ALA A 124 12.97 6.21 -13.07
N ARG A 125 12.84 6.60 -14.34
CA ARG A 125 12.62 5.71 -15.48
C ARG A 125 13.65 4.59 -15.55
N ARG A 126 14.94 4.93 -15.53
CA ARG A 126 16.02 3.93 -15.58
C ARG A 126 15.95 2.95 -14.42
N GLN A 127 15.67 3.44 -13.22
CA GLN A 127 15.55 2.60 -12.03
C GLN A 127 14.34 1.65 -12.13
N ILE A 128 13.18 2.16 -12.51
CA ILE A 128 11.94 1.38 -12.64
C ILE A 128 12.09 0.37 -13.78
N ALA A 129 12.55 0.78 -14.95
CA ALA A 129 12.80 -0.11 -16.07
C ALA A 129 13.83 -1.20 -15.71
N GLY A 130 14.87 -0.88 -14.94
CA GLY A 130 15.85 -1.86 -14.46
C GLY A 130 15.25 -2.89 -13.49
N VAL A 131 14.38 -2.45 -12.56
CA VAL A 131 13.66 -3.35 -11.66
C VAL A 131 12.71 -4.25 -12.45
N LEU A 132 11.94 -3.68 -13.37
CA LEU A 132 11.02 -4.43 -14.21
C LEU A 132 11.78 -5.45 -15.08
N ALA A 133 12.83 -5.03 -15.79
CA ALA A 133 13.63 -5.92 -16.61
C ALA A 133 14.29 -7.08 -15.84
N SER A 134 14.45 -6.96 -14.51
CA SER A 134 14.97 -8.04 -13.67
C SER A 134 13.94 -9.12 -13.33
N ASP A 135 12.66 -8.88 -13.59
CA ASP A 135 11.59 -9.86 -13.38
C ASP A 135 11.33 -10.68 -14.66
N ALA A 136 11.78 -11.93 -14.65
CA ALA A 136 11.63 -12.87 -15.77
C ALA A 136 10.18 -13.11 -16.21
N ARG A 137 9.19 -12.79 -15.35
CA ARG A 137 7.76 -12.93 -15.68
C ARG A 137 7.27 -11.82 -16.61
N LEU A 138 7.90 -10.65 -16.61
CA LEU A 138 7.51 -9.57 -17.54
C LEU A 138 7.80 -9.93 -18.99
N ALA A 139 8.84 -10.73 -19.24
CA ALA A 139 9.13 -11.26 -20.56
C ALA A 139 8.03 -12.19 -21.09
N GLN A 140 7.17 -12.71 -20.20
CA GLN A 140 6.04 -13.59 -20.55
C GLN A 140 4.71 -12.84 -20.68
N MET A 141 4.67 -11.54 -20.38
CA MET A 141 3.43 -10.76 -20.47
C MET A 141 3.05 -10.47 -21.92
N THR A 142 1.76 -10.60 -22.22
CA THR A 142 1.19 -10.14 -23.49
C THR A 142 1.09 -8.63 -23.53
N ASP A 143 0.92 -8.07 -24.73
CA ASP A 143 0.71 -6.63 -24.91
C ASP A 143 -0.51 -6.13 -24.16
N ALA A 144 -1.62 -6.89 -24.17
CA ALA A 144 -2.81 -6.54 -23.40
C ALA A 144 -2.55 -6.48 -21.89
N GLN A 145 -1.71 -7.38 -21.36
CA GLN A 145 -1.35 -7.37 -19.93
C GLN A 145 -0.44 -6.19 -19.56
N LYS A 146 0.53 -5.87 -20.43
CA LYS A 146 1.39 -4.69 -20.24
C LYS A 146 0.59 -3.40 -20.33
N GLN A 147 -0.33 -3.32 -21.29
CA GLN A 147 -1.25 -2.21 -21.43
C GLN A 147 -2.16 -2.07 -20.22
N ASP A 148 -2.72 -3.15 -19.69
CA ASP A 148 -3.59 -3.10 -18.51
C ASP A 148 -2.89 -2.42 -17.31
N VAL A 149 -1.62 -2.78 -17.09
CA VAL A 149 -0.78 -2.15 -16.07
C VAL A 149 -0.48 -0.70 -16.42
N ALA A 150 -0.06 -0.42 -17.66
CA ALA A 150 0.29 0.92 -18.12
C ALA A 150 -0.88 1.90 -17.98
N ASP A 151 -2.07 1.51 -18.44
CA ASP A 151 -3.29 2.32 -18.40
C ASP A 151 -3.76 2.53 -16.96
N THR A 152 -3.62 1.52 -16.11
CA THR A 152 -3.90 1.67 -14.68
C THR A 152 -2.97 2.71 -14.04
N MET A 153 -1.65 2.62 -14.29
CA MET A 153 -0.68 3.58 -13.74
C MET A 153 -0.90 4.99 -14.29
N LEU A 154 -1.24 5.09 -15.58
CA LEU A 154 -1.55 6.36 -16.21
C LEU A 154 -2.74 7.05 -15.53
N ILE A 155 -3.88 6.36 -15.43
CA ILE A 155 -5.09 6.91 -14.80
C ILE A 155 -4.80 7.30 -13.35
N GLN A 156 -4.07 6.46 -12.59
CA GLN A 156 -3.68 6.79 -11.22
C GLN A 156 -2.80 8.03 -11.12
N GLY A 157 -1.80 8.15 -12.00
CA GLY A 157 -0.91 9.31 -12.06
C GLY A 157 -1.67 10.61 -12.36
N LEU A 158 -2.63 10.56 -13.29
CA LEU A 158 -3.50 11.69 -13.61
C LEU A 158 -4.42 12.07 -12.45
N LEU A 159 -5.00 11.09 -11.75
CA LEU A 159 -5.85 11.35 -10.59
C LEU A 159 -5.08 11.94 -9.40
N VAL A 160 -3.84 11.50 -9.18
CA VAL A 160 -2.95 12.11 -8.17
C VAL A 160 -2.69 13.58 -8.50
N ASP A 161 -2.29 13.88 -9.74
CA ASP A 161 -2.02 15.24 -10.18
C ASP A 161 -3.28 16.13 -10.08
N ALA A 162 -4.43 15.65 -10.59
CA ALA A 162 -5.69 16.38 -10.52
C ALA A 162 -6.14 16.70 -9.08
N ARG A 163 -6.00 15.74 -8.15
CA ARG A 163 -6.32 15.95 -6.72
C ARG A 163 -5.41 17.00 -6.09
N MET A 164 -4.11 16.96 -6.38
CA MET A 164 -3.17 17.96 -5.88
C MET A 164 -3.41 19.35 -6.47
N GLN A 165 -3.78 19.43 -7.75
CA GLN A 165 -4.16 20.69 -8.38
C GLN A 165 -5.45 21.28 -7.79
N ALA A 166 -6.43 20.44 -7.45
CA ALA A 166 -7.68 20.88 -6.82
C ALA A 166 -7.45 21.55 -5.45
N VAL A 167 -6.46 21.08 -4.69
CA VAL A 167 -6.09 21.66 -3.39
C VAL A 167 -5.00 22.75 -3.49
N ALA A 168 -4.42 23.00 -4.66
CA ALA A 168 -3.28 23.91 -4.82
C ALA A 168 -3.53 25.32 -4.26
N LYS A 169 -4.76 25.83 -4.41
CA LYS A 169 -5.19 27.16 -3.91
C LYS A 169 -5.80 27.13 -2.50
N GLN A 170 -5.97 25.95 -1.92
CA GLN A 170 -6.56 25.77 -0.59
C GLN A 170 -5.53 26.05 0.52
N PRO A 171 -5.97 26.27 1.78
CA PRO A 171 -5.06 26.49 2.91
C PRO A 171 -4.03 25.35 3.08
N ALA A 172 -2.89 25.67 3.70
CA ALA A 172 -1.78 24.73 3.89
C ALA A 172 -2.20 23.42 4.58
N GLY A 173 -3.13 23.49 5.55
CA GLY A 173 -3.66 22.29 6.22
C GLY A 173 -4.39 21.33 5.28
N GLN A 174 -5.21 21.84 4.34
CA GLN A 174 -5.91 20.98 3.36
C GLN A 174 -4.94 20.39 2.32
N ARG A 175 -3.92 21.16 1.92
CA ARG A 175 -2.85 20.63 1.04
C ARG A 175 -2.05 19.54 1.73
N GLN A 176 -1.74 19.72 3.02
CA GLN A 176 -1.03 18.73 3.81
C GLN A 176 -1.87 17.46 3.99
N GLN A 177 -3.15 17.59 4.31
CA GLN A 177 -4.07 16.46 4.43
C GLN A 177 -4.14 15.67 3.11
N MET A 178 -4.26 16.32 1.96
CA MET A 178 -4.24 15.65 0.66
C MET A 178 -2.90 14.94 0.40
N SER A 179 -1.78 15.59 0.76
CA SER A 179 -0.45 14.99 0.67
C SER A 179 -0.31 13.76 1.58
N ASP A 180 -0.84 13.81 2.80
CA ASP A 180 -0.84 12.70 3.77
C ASP A 180 -1.66 11.53 3.23
N THR A 181 -2.84 11.79 2.68
CA THR A 181 -3.69 10.77 2.05
C THR A 181 -2.97 10.09 0.88
N ILE A 182 -2.41 10.87 -0.05
CA ILE A 182 -1.70 10.31 -1.22
C ILE A 182 -0.42 9.56 -0.79
N ALA A 183 0.30 10.04 0.23
CA ALA A 183 1.46 9.34 0.77
C ALA A 183 1.06 7.98 1.37
N GLY A 184 -0.06 7.91 2.10
CA GLY A 184 -0.61 6.67 2.62
C GLY A 184 -1.02 5.71 1.50
N GLU A 185 -1.77 6.18 0.51
CA GLU A 185 -2.17 5.39 -0.68
C GLU A 185 -0.94 4.83 -1.42
N ALA A 186 0.05 5.69 -1.70
CA ALA A 186 1.26 5.30 -2.40
C ALA A 186 2.12 4.31 -1.58
N GLN A 187 2.21 4.49 -0.26
CA GLN A 187 2.89 3.54 0.62
C GLN A 187 2.17 2.18 0.60
N GLN A 188 0.84 2.16 0.54
CA GLN A 188 0.09 0.91 0.44
C GLN A 188 0.31 0.20 -0.89
N LEU A 189 0.34 0.93 -2.01
CA LEU A 189 0.54 0.37 -3.36
C LEU A 189 2.01 -0.04 -3.61
N LEU A 190 2.94 0.90 -3.37
CA LEU A 190 4.35 0.77 -3.71
C LEU A 190 5.18 0.10 -2.61
N LYS A 191 4.60 -0.07 -1.41
CA LYS A 191 5.29 -0.55 -0.20
C LYS A 191 6.54 0.25 0.14
N THR A 192 6.59 1.50 -0.32
CA THR A 192 7.70 2.43 -0.16
C THR A 192 7.14 3.73 0.39
N ASP A 193 7.71 4.21 1.50
CA ASP A 193 7.39 5.55 2.00
C ASP A 193 8.06 6.57 1.07
N LEU A 194 7.25 7.22 0.24
CA LEU A 194 7.73 8.21 -0.72
C LEU A 194 8.24 9.49 -0.04
N ARG A 195 7.96 9.70 1.26
CA ARG A 195 8.52 10.81 2.04
C ARG A 195 9.91 10.51 2.56
N ALA A 196 10.27 9.24 2.70
CA ALA A 196 11.60 8.80 3.13
C ALA A 196 12.64 8.81 1.99
N VAL A 197 12.22 9.05 0.74
CA VAL A 197 13.09 9.08 -0.43
C VAL A 197 13.11 10.46 -1.08
N THR A 198 14.20 10.77 -1.75
CA THR A 198 14.37 11.92 -2.63
C THR A 198 14.53 11.42 -4.06
N LEU A 199 13.80 12.04 -4.98
CA LEU A 199 14.01 11.84 -6.40
C LEU A 199 15.26 12.62 -6.86
N THR A 200 16.20 11.93 -7.50
CA THR A 200 17.45 12.50 -8.03
C THR A 200 17.62 12.13 -9.50
N PRO A 201 18.57 12.75 -10.23
CA PRO A 201 18.88 12.32 -11.60
C PRO A 201 19.35 10.87 -11.71
N GLN A 202 19.72 10.23 -10.60
CA GLN A 202 20.06 8.79 -10.54
C GLN A 202 18.88 7.91 -10.08
N GLY A 203 17.68 8.47 -9.93
CA GLY A 203 16.49 7.79 -9.41
C GLY A 203 16.20 8.12 -7.95
N PHE A 204 15.31 7.34 -7.35
CA PHE A 204 14.92 7.44 -5.96
C PHE A 204 16.06 6.96 -5.04
N LYS A 205 16.48 7.84 -4.14
CA LYS A 205 17.46 7.53 -3.08
C LYS A 205 16.85 7.79 -1.71
N PRO A 206 17.20 7.01 -0.67
CA PRO A 206 16.86 7.37 0.70
C PRO A 206 17.36 8.78 1.00
N LYS A 207 16.56 9.58 1.70
CA LYS A 207 17.03 10.84 2.27
C LYS A 207 18.14 10.50 3.28
N SER A 208 19.40 10.79 2.94
CA SER A 208 20.48 10.73 3.93
C SER A 208 20.12 11.70 5.05
N ALA A 209 20.08 11.22 6.28
CA ALA A 209 20.00 12.07 7.45
C ALA A 209 21.27 12.93 7.53
N ALA A 210 21.27 14.08 6.86
CA ALA A 210 22.28 15.09 7.04
C ALA A 210 22.08 15.73 8.42
N SER A 211 22.92 15.31 9.38
CA SER A 211 23.35 16.03 10.58
C SER A 211 22.35 17.03 11.17
N ALA A 212 21.25 16.52 11.69
CA ALA A 212 20.54 17.17 12.80
C ALA A 212 20.00 16.06 13.70
N THR A 213 20.75 15.74 14.75
CA THR A 213 20.16 15.17 15.97
C THR A 213 19.13 16.19 16.45
N PRO A 214 17.84 15.85 16.39
CA PRO A 214 17.21 15.28 17.57
C PRO A 214 16.56 13.93 17.23
N ALA A 215 16.96 12.92 18.00
CA ALA A 215 16.41 11.57 18.09
C ALA A 215 14.99 11.39 17.50
N ALA A 216 14.92 11.07 16.20
CA ALA A 216 13.88 10.20 15.69
C ALA A 216 14.16 8.81 16.26
N ARG A 217 13.65 8.57 17.47
CA ARG A 217 13.48 7.21 17.98
C ARG A 217 12.62 6.50 16.94
N ASN A 218 13.22 5.57 16.19
CA ASN A 218 12.54 4.29 15.92
C ASN A 218 11.74 3.95 17.18
N PRO A 219 10.45 3.57 17.11
CA PRO A 219 9.75 3.11 18.30
C PRO A 219 10.67 2.09 18.96
N ALA A 220 11.12 2.43 20.18
CA ALA A 220 12.29 1.83 20.77
C ALA A 220 12.08 0.32 20.77
N LEU A 221 12.96 -0.41 20.09
CA LEU A 221 13.15 -1.82 20.36
C LEU A 221 13.47 -1.89 21.85
N MET A 222 12.47 -2.26 22.65
CA MET A 222 12.65 -2.36 24.08
C MET A 222 13.67 -3.46 24.34
N PRO A 223 14.63 -3.25 25.27
CA PRO A 223 15.41 -4.35 25.79
C PRO A 223 14.45 -5.44 26.29
N SER A 224 14.77 -6.69 25.98
CA SER A 224 13.95 -7.86 26.28
C SER A 224 13.54 -7.86 27.76
N GLY A 225 12.23 -7.75 28.03
CA GLY A 225 11.67 -7.81 29.39
C GLY A 225 11.33 -6.49 30.08
N ALA A 226 11.35 -5.35 29.39
CA ALA A 226 10.90 -4.09 29.99
C ALA A 226 9.42 -4.16 30.43
N ALA A 227 9.17 -3.75 31.67
CA ALA A 227 7.83 -3.62 32.24
C ALA A 227 7.04 -2.51 31.52
N PRO A 228 5.70 -2.61 31.46
CA PRO A 228 4.88 -1.56 30.87
C PRO A 228 5.09 -0.23 31.59
N ALA A 229 5.25 0.84 30.82
CA ALA A 229 5.57 2.18 31.35
C ALA A 229 4.35 2.90 31.94
N HIS A 230 3.15 2.56 31.47
CA HIS A 230 1.89 3.25 31.75
C HIS A 230 0.75 2.25 32.04
N ALA A 231 1.02 1.23 32.86
CA ALA A 231 0.04 0.19 33.22
C ALA A 231 -1.27 0.75 33.81
N GLU A 232 -1.20 1.92 34.45
CA GLU A 232 -2.34 2.65 35.00
C GLU A 232 -3.37 3.07 33.95
N ASN A 233 -3.02 3.14 32.66
CA ASN A 233 -3.96 3.51 31.60
C ASN A 233 -5.19 2.58 31.59
N TRP A 234 -5.03 1.29 31.89
CA TRP A 234 -6.14 0.33 31.95
C TRP A 234 -7.17 0.66 33.03
N THR A 235 -6.79 1.37 34.09
CA THR A 235 -7.73 1.78 35.14
C THR A 235 -8.69 2.90 34.68
N LYS A 236 -8.33 3.60 33.61
CA LYS A 236 -9.11 4.68 33.00
C LYS A 236 -10.10 4.18 31.95
N VAL A 237 -9.95 2.93 31.49
CA VAL A 237 -10.74 2.39 30.38
C VAL A 237 -12.17 2.08 30.81
N GLU A 238 -13.11 2.59 30.03
CA GLU A 238 -14.53 2.23 30.08
C GLU A 238 -14.81 1.02 29.17
N GLY A 239 -14.27 1.02 27.96
CA GLY A 239 -14.41 -0.09 27.03
C GLY A 239 -13.55 0.06 25.79
N VAL A 240 -13.46 -1.03 25.03
CA VAL A 240 -12.72 -1.09 23.77
C VAL A 240 -13.67 -1.48 22.66
N TYR A 241 -13.56 -0.79 21.53
CA TYR A 241 -14.48 -0.87 20.41
C TYR A 241 -13.71 -0.79 19.11
N PHE A 242 -14.40 -1.03 18.01
CA PHE A 242 -13.92 -0.78 16.68
C PHE A 242 -14.87 0.16 15.97
N ARG A 243 -14.29 1.08 15.19
CA ARG A 243 -14.99 1.97 14.28
C ARG A 243 -14.63 1.59 12.85
N SER A 244 -15.59 1.47 11.96
CA SER A 244 -15.32 1.38 10.54
C SER A 244 -14.69 2.68 10.07
N ALA A 245 -13.54 2.57 9.42
CA ALA A 245 -12.95 3.63 8.64
C ALA A 245 -12.91 3.17 7.18
N PHE A 246 -13.28 4.04 6.25
CA PHE A 246 -13.05 3.73 4.84
C PHE A 246 -11.63 4.15 4.50
N ILE A 247 -10.79 3.19 4.11
CA ILE A 247 -9.52 3.48 3.48
C ILE A 247 -9.71 3.47 1.97
N SER A 248 -9.17 4.49 1.31
CA SER A 248 -9.02 4.48 -0.14
C SER A 248 -7.94 3.47 -0.50
N GLY A 249 -8.37 2.28 -0.92
CA GLY A 249 -7.53 1.31 -1.59
C GLY A 249 -7.11 1.79 -2.98
N VAL A 250 -6.13 1.09 -3.55
CA VAL A 250 -5.63 1.35 -4.91
C VAL A 250 -6.78 1.30 -5.91
N GLY A 251 -6.89 2.29 -6.81
CA GLY A 251 -7.96 2.32 -7.80
C GLY A 251 -9.25 2.99 -7.36
N GLY A 252 -9.27 3.71 -6.23
CA GLY A 252 -10.49 4.34 -5.70
C GLY A 252 -11.46 3.33 -5.04
N MET A 253 -10.98 2.12 -4.76
CA MET A 253 -11.73 1.14 -3.99
C MET A 253 -11.81 1.61 -2.53
N MET A 254 -13.00 1.99 -2.06
CA MET A 254 -13.22 2.21 -0.62
C MET A 254 -13.23 0.84 0.06
N VAL A 255 -12.12 0.46 0.68
CA VAL A 255 -12.05 -0.75 1.51
C VAL A 255 -12.48 -0.33 2.91
N GLN A 256 -13.47 -1.04 3.44
CA GLN A 256 -13.82 -0.91 4.85
C GLN A 256 -12.67 -1.49 5.68
N ASP A 257 -11.95 -0.61 6.37
CA ASP A 257 -11.00 -0.97 7.42
C ASP A 257 -11.64 -0.68 8.79
N PHE A 258 -10.97 -1.10 9.86
CA PHE A 258 -11.48 -0.93 11.21
C PHE A 258 -10.40 -0.36 12.12
N GLU A 259 -10.73 0.73 12.80
CA GLU A 259 -9.86 1.36 13.78
C GLU A 259 -10.22 0.89 15.19
N PRO A 260 -9.25 0.37 15.97
CA PRO A 260 -9.45 0.13 17.39
C PRO A 260 -9.59 1.43 18.18
N LEU A 261 -10.61 1.52 19.01
CA LEU A 261 -10.92 2.66 19.88
C LEU A 261 -10.92 2.23 21.35
N VAL A 262 -10.21 2.99 22.17
CA VAL A 262 -10.29 2.89 23.63
C VAL A 262 -11.12 4.06 24.13
N LEU A 263 -12.30 3.77 24.70
CA LEU A 263 -13.12 4.76 25.39
C LEU A 263 -12.70 4.83 26.86
N PHE A 264 -12.42 6.02 27.34
CA PHE A 264 -12.05 6.29 28.74
C PHE A 264 -13.25 6.77 29.55
N ARG A 265 -13.22 6.51 30.86
CA ARG A 265 -14.27 6.86 31.83
C ARG A 265 -14.52 8.36 31.98
N ASP A 266 -13.56 9.18 31.59
CA ASP A 266 -13.66 10.65 31.61
C ASP A 266 -14.41 11.22 30.39
N GLY A 267 -14.89 10.37 29.49
CA GLY A 267 -15.59 10.79 28.27
C GLY A 267 -14.66 11.12 27.11
N THR A 268 -13.36 10.86 27.22
CA THR A 268 -12.41 10.94 26.10
C THR A 268 -12.19 9.58 25.45
N TYR A 269 -11.71 9.55 24.21
CA TYR A 269 -11.32 8.33 23.54
C TYR A 269 -9.95 8.48 22.85
N TYR A 270 -9.31 7.33 22.59
CA TYR A 270 -8.10 7.22 21.79
C TYR A 270 -8.26 6.15 20.71
N ALA A 271 -8.04 6.53 19.45
CA ALA A 271 -7.89 5.61 18.33
C ALA A 271 -6.48 5.00 18.36
N VAL A 272 -6.39 3.70 18.62
CA VAL A 272 -5.11 3.01 18.83
C VAL A 272 -4.37 2.85 17.50
N ASP A 273 -3.10 3.26 17.51
CA ASP A 273 -2.18 3.08 16.39
C ASP A 273 -1.58 1.66 16.47
N ASP A 274 -0.33 1.48 16.90
CA ASP A 274 0.30 0.15 16.94
C ASP A 274 0.55 -0.40 18.36
N ALA A 275 0.97 0.47 19.27
CA ALA A 275 1.49 0.08 20.58
C ALA A 275 0.40 -0.41 21.54
N ALA A 276 0.78 -1.29 22.47
CA ALA A 276 -0.07 -1.66 23.60
C ALA A 276 -0.39 -0.42 24.45
N LEU A 277 -1.63 -0.31 24.95
CA LEU A 277 -2.09 0.90 25.66
C LEU A 277 -1.22 1.24 26.88
N GLU A 278 -0.74 0.23 27.60
CA GLU A 278 0.14 0.41 28.76
C GLU A 278 1.60 0.79 28.41
N ASP A 279 1.92 0.92 27.13
CA ASP A 279 3.20 1.44 26.64
C ASP A 279 3.06 2.85 26.04
N VAL A 280 1.85 3.42 26.06
CA VAL A 280 1.56 4.75 25.49
C VAL A 280 1.48 5.80 26.60
N ASP A 281 2.31 6.83 26.49
CA ASP A 281 2.10 8.10 27.19
C ASP A 281 0.96 8.85 26.47
N LEU A 282 -0.26 8.72 26.97
CA LEU A 282 -1.46 9.29 26.32
C LEU A 282 -1.38 10.81 26.16
N ALA A 283 -0.77 11.52 27.11
CA ALA A 283 -0.65 12.97 27.05
C ALA A 283 0.34 13.39 25.96
N ALA A 284 1.50 12.73 25.90
CA ALA A 284 2.48 12.98 24.85
C ALA A 284 1.97 12.55 23.47
N GLU A 285 1.21 11.46 23.39
CA GLU A 285 0.61 11.00 22.13
C GLU A 285 -0.48 11.95 21.64
N HIS A 286 -1.32 12.47 22.54
CA HIS A 286 -2.34 13.49 22.21
C HIS A 286 -1.71 14.77 21.66
N ALA A 287 -0.64 15.25 22.30
CA ALA A 287 0.08 16.43 21.83
C ALA A 287 0.71 16.24 20.44
N ARG A 288 1.14 15.01 20.09
CA ARG A 288 1.76 14.70 18.79
C ARG A 288 0.75 14.40 17.70
N LYS A 289 -0.37 13.74 18.05
CA LYS A 289 -1.37 13.22 17.11
C LYS A 289 -2.79 13.54 17.59
N PRO A 290 -3.18 14.83 17.63
CA PRO A 290 -4.48 15.22 18.17
C PRO A 290 -5.67 14.57 17.45
N GLY A 291 -5.60 14.35 16.13
CA GLY A 291 -6.66 13.67 15.36
C GLY A 291 -6.89 12.18 15.68
N ARG A 292 -6.12 11.60 16.61
CA ARG A 292 -6.39 10.24 17.15
C ARG A 292 -7.18 10.27 18.46
N PHE A 293 -7.54 11.45 18.93
CA PHE A 293 -8.23 11.65 20.19
C PHE A 293 -9.53 12.37 19.94
N GLY A 294 -10.44 12.24 20.90
CA GLY A 294 -11.71 12.93 20.85
C GLY A 294 -12.52 12.69 22.10
N LYS A 295 -13.79 13.05 22.01
CA LYS A 295 -14.78 12.88 23.07
C LYS A 295 -15.83 11.88 22.65
N TRP A 296 -16.37 11.16 23.62
CA TRP A 296 -17.49 10.26 23.39
C TRP A 296 -18.60 10.48 24.41
N GLN A 297 -19.82 10.17 23.97
CA GLN A 297 -21.01 10.14 24.81
C GLN A 297 -21.83 8.90 24.47
N LYS A 298 -22.57 8.39 25.45
CA LYS A 298 -23.48 7.26 25.26
C LYS A 298 -24.90 7.64 25.67
N ALA A 299 -25.85 7.44 24.76
CA ALA A 299 -27.28 7.64 24.97
C ALA A 299 -28.01 6.32 24.63
N GLY A 300 -28.41 5.59 25.68
CA GLY A 300 -28.98 4.25 25.51
C GLY A 300 -27.99 3.27 24.87
N THR A 301 -28.31 2.80 23.66
CA THR A 301 -27.46 1.88 22.87
C THR A 301 -26.60 2.59 21.82
N ARG A 302 -26.71 3.91 21.71
CA ARG A 302 -25.98 4.72 20.71
C ARG A 302 -24.81 5.47 21.34
N PHE A 303 -23.76 5.65 20.55
CA PHE A 303 -22.55 6.34 20.90
C PHE A 303 -22.35 7.51 19.95
N THR A 304 -21.94 8.66 20.47
CA THR A 304 -21.51 9.81 19.67
C THR A 304 -20.02 9.97 19.87
N LEU A 305 -19.24 9.98 18.78
CA LEU A 305 -17.78 10.13 18.78
C LEU A 305 -17.45 11.45 18.07
N ILE A 306 -16.80 12.37 18.78
CA ILE A 306 -16.41 13.69 18.25
C ILE A 306 -14.90 13.78 18.30
N ASP A 307 -14.27 13.86 17.14
CA ASP A 307 -12.81 13.93 17.02
C ASP A 307 -12.32 15.32 17.50
N ASP A 308 -11.16 15.40 18.16
CA ASP A 308 -10.66 16.66 18.71
C ASP A 308 -10.28 17.69 17.63
N ASP A 309 -10.04 17.24 16.40
CA ASP A 309 -9.78 18.08 15.23
C ASP A 309 -11.03 18.42 14.40
N ASP A 310 -12.20 17.86 14.76
CA ASP A 310 -13.48 18.24 14.18
C ASP A 310 -13.90 19.63 14.67
N LYS A 311 -13.84 20.60 13.75
CA LYS A 311 -14.21 22.00 14.02
C LYS A 311 -15.71 22.24 14.05
N ASP A 312 -16.49 21.34 13.48
CA ASP A 312 -17.94 21.45 13.45
C ASP A 312 -18.57 20.86 14.72
N GLY A 313 -17.81 20.00 15.42
CA GLY A 313 -18.18 19.42 16.72
C GLY A 313 -19.46 18.58 16.66
N LYS A 314 -19.77 18.03 15.48
CA LYS A 314 -21.03 17.37 15.18
C LYS A 314 -20.76 16.00 14.59
N SER A 315 -21.27 14.98 15.29
CA SER A 315 -21.19 13.60 14.85
C SER A 315 -22.53 12.91 15.11
N ASP A 316 -22.97 12.11 14.14
CA ASP A 316 -24.21 11.37 14.24
C ASP A 316 -24.05 10.18 15.20
N PRO A 317 -25.03 9.88 16.07
CA PRO A 317 -24.94 8.75 16.98
C PRO A 317 -24.94 7.39 16.25
N VAL A 318 -23.86 6.62 16.41
CA VAL A 318 -23.69 5.25 15.90
C VAL A 318 -24.25 4.22 16.88
N ALA A 319 -24.85 3.15 16.38
CA ALA A 319 -25.40 2.08 17.22
C ALA A 319 -24.37 0.98 17.42
N LEU A 320 -24.37 0.33 18.59
CA LEU A 320 -23.51 -0.82 18.80
C LEU A 320 -23.95 -2.00 17.91
N GLN A 321 -22.98 -2.63 17.23
CA GLN A 321 -23.17 -3.76 16.29
C GLN A 321 -23.92 -3.41 15.01
N ASP A 322 -23.85 -2.15 14.56
CA ASP A 322 -24.44 -1.72 13.27
C ASP A 322 -23.51 -1.91 12.06
N GLY A 323 -22.35 -2.54 12.27
CA GLY A 323 -21.30 -2.73 11.26
C GLY A 323 -20.34 -1.55 11.13
N GLN A 324 -20.71 -0.37 11.62
CA GLN A 324 -19.82 0.79 11.72
C GLN A 324 -19.18 0.93 13.09
N PHE A 325 -19.83 0.42 14.14
CA PHE A 325 -19.30 0.45 15.49
C PHE A 325 -19.60 -0.85 16.24
N PHE A 326 -18.57 -1.56 16.71
CA PHE A 326 -18.76 -2.83 17.43
C PHE A 326 -17.78 -3.02 18.58
N LYS A 327 -18.10 -3.95 19.46
CA LYS A 327 -17.34 -4.18 20.70
C LYS A 327 -16.08 -4.99 20.42
N ALA A 328 -14.98 -4.64 21.08
CA ALA A 328 -13.77 -5.46 21.10
C ALA A 328 -13.75 -6.39 22.33
N PHE A 329 -13.11 -7.54 22.20
CA PHE A 329 -12.92 -8.49 23.29
C PHE A 329 -11.43 -8.72 23.61
N PRO A 330 -11.07 -8.86 24.91
CA PRO A 330 -9.69 -9.08 25.31
C PRO A 330 -9.28 -10.54 25.13
N ALA A 331 -7.99 -10.81 25.27
CA ALA A 331 -7.37 -12.14 25.20
C ALA A 331 -8.06 -13.20 26.06
N GLU A 332 -8.51 -12.83 27.24
CA GLU A 332 -9.15 -13.74 28.21
C GLU A 332 -10.50 -14.27 27.70
N ALA A 333 -11.15 -13.57 26.76
CA ALA A 333 -12.41 -14.03 26.17
C ALA A 333 -12.26 -15.33 25.38
N SER A 334 -11.07 -15.61 24.81
CA SER A 334 -10.78 -16.88 24.12
C SER A 334 -10.11 -17.93 25.01
N GLY A 335 -10.03 -17.71 26.32
CA GLY A 335 -9.24 -18.55 27.24
C GLY A 335 -7.73 -18.27 27.19
N GLY A 336 -7.32 -17.12 26.64
CA GLY A 336 -5.94 -16.63 26.71
C GLY A 336 -4.95 -17.32 25.76
N LYS A 337 -5.44 -18.00 24.71
CA LYS A 337 -4.60 -18.67 23.70
C LYS A 337 -5.11 -18.42 22.29
N LEU A 338 -4.19 -18.51 21.32
CA LEU A 338 -4.46 -18.47 19.89
C LEU A 338 -4.08 -19.82 19.27
N ALA A 339 -4.92 -20.36 18.41
CA ALA A 339 -4.70 -21.65 17.76
C ALA A 339 -5.25 -21.65 16.33
N ALA A 340 -4.90 -20.62 15.57
CA ALA A 340 -5.41 -20.40 14.21
C ALA A 340 -4.36 -19.73 13.33
N THR A 341 -4.59 -19.79 12.01
CA THR A 341 -3.86 -18.97 11.04
C THR A 341 -4.73 -17.79 10.65
N TYR A 342 -4.25 -16.59 10.99
CA TYR A 342 -4.91 -15.35 10.70
C TYR A 342 -4.28 -14.72 9.47
N SER A 343 -5.12 -14.32 8.53
CA SER A 343 -4.72 -13.80 7.24
C SER A 343 -5.17 -12.35 7.14
N ARG A 344 -4.26 -11.48 6.74
CA ARG A 344 -4.59 -10.15 6.28
C ARG A 344 -4.32 -10.10 4.79
N VAL A 345 -5.36 -9.88 4.00
CA VAL A 345 -5.19 -9.46 2.62
C VAL A 345 -5.00 -7.95 2.64
N SER A 346 -3.82 -7.51 2.20
CA SER A 346 -3.47 -6.11 2.10
C SER A 346 -3.09 -5.80 0.67
N GLY A 347 -3.78 -4.89 0.03
CA GLY A 347 -3.47 -4.50 -1.33
C GLY A 347 -4.72 -4.10 -2.07
N GLY A 348 -4.51 -3.35 -3.14
CA GLY A 348 -5.57 -2.92 -4.03
C GLY A 348 -5.23 -3.35 -5.45
N GLY A 349 -6.29 -3.46 -6.23
CA GLY A 349 -6.26 -3.89 -7.61
C GLY A 349 -7.09 -2.94 -8.44
N ASN A 350 -7.01 -3.11 -9.75
CA ASN A 350 -7.86 -2.39 -10.68
C ASN A 350 -9.30 -2.96 -10.72
N THR A 351 -9.72 -3.79 -9.76
CA THR A 351 -11.05 -4.43 -9.70
C THR A 351 -12.20 -3.43 -9.56
N ALA A 352 -11.96 -2.30 -8.88
CA ALA A 352 -12.92 -1.19 -8.84
C ALA A 352 -12.95 -0.37 -10.16
N LEU A 353 -11.99 -0.59 -11.07
CA LEU A 353 -11.77 0.19 -12.29
C LEU A 353 -11.88 -0.59 -13.60
N GLY A 354 -12.01 -1.91 -13.60
CA GLY A 354 -11.76 -2.61 -14.86
C GLY A 354 -11.33 -4.03 -14.74
N GLY A 355 -10.24 -4.20 -14.00
CA GLY A 355 -9.30 -5.25 -14.29
C GLY A 355 -9.31 -6.40 -13.31
N ASP A 356 -8.63 -7.46 -13.75
CA ASP A 356 -8.63 -8.76 -13.10
C ASP A 356 -7.54 -8.88 -12.04
N VAL A 357 -6.71 -7.84 -11.89
CA VAL A 357 -5.47 -7.86 -11.12
C VAL A 357 -5.68 -7.22 -9.76
N ILE A 358 -5.77 -8.05 -8.72
CA ILE A 358 -5.57 -7.62 -7.33
C ILE A 358 -4.10 -7.79 -6.99
N VAL A 359 -3.37 -6.68 -6.81
CA VAL A 359 -2.04 -6.71 -6.19
C VAL A 359 -2.24 -6.74 -4.68
N GLY A 360 -2.64 -7.91 -4.19
CA GLY A 360 -2.86 -8.23 -2.79
C GLY A 360 -1.64 -8.92 -2.19
N GLY A 361 -0.92 -8.26 -1.30
CA GLY A 361 -0.04 -8.94 -0.35
C GLY A 361 -0.86 -9.61 0.74
N ARG A 362 -0.90 -10.94 0.75
CA ARG A 362 -1.46 -11.72 1.87
C ARG A 362 -0.38 -11.94 2.92
N THR A 363 -0.64 -11.48 4.13
CA THR A 363 0.19 -11.75 5.31
C THR A 363 -0.53 -12.76 6.17
N ASP A 364 0.02 -13.96 6.27
CA ASP A 364 -0.46 -14.99 7.18
C ASP A 364 0.37 -14.95 8.47
N ILE A 365 -0.32 -15.01 9.60
CA ILE A 365 0.28 -15.20 10.92
C ILE A 365 -0.38 -16.40 11.57
N SER A 366 0.37 -17.48 11.70
CA SER A 366 -0.05 -18.70 12.37
C SER A 366 0.33 -18.63 13.84
N PHE A 367 -0.62 -18.95 14.71
CA PHE A 367 -0.40 -19.10 16.14
C PHE A 367 -0.76 -20.52 16.57
N ALA A 368 0.05 -21.09 17.45
CA ALA A 368 -0.20 -22.39 18.04
C ALA A 368 -0.55 -22.26 19.52
N ALA A 369 -1.34 -23.21 20.04
CA ALA A 369 -1.78 -23.23 21.43
C ALA A 369 -0.64 -23.39 22.45
N ASP A 370 0.56 -23.79 21.99
CA ASP A 370 1.77 -23.90 22.79
C ASP A 370 2.45 -22.53 23.03
N GLY A 371 1.96 -21.45 22.43
CA GLY A 371 2.53 -20.11 22.53
C GLY A 371 3.59 -19.79 21.47
N SER A 372 3.70 -20.58 20.40
CA SER A 372 4.53 -20.24 19.24
C SER A 372 3.75 -19.51 18.15
N PHE A 373 4.43 -18.63 17.40
CA PHE A 373 3.86 -18.00 16.21
C PHE A 373 4.84 -18.08 15.04
N GLY A 374 4.31 -18.04 13.82
CA GLY A 374 5.05 -17.91 12.58
C GLY A 374 4.38 -16.92 11.64
N ARG A 375 5.14 -16.05 10.99
CA ARG A 375 4.61 -15.16 9.94
C ARG A 375 5.02 -15.68 8.58
N LYS A 376 4.07 -15.92 7.68
CA LYS A 376 4.34 -16.23 6.27
C LYS A 376 3.78 -15.09 5.44
N GLY A 377 4.66 -14.26 4.89
CA GLY A 377 4.26 -13.25 3.90
C GLY A 377 4.28 -13.88 2.52
N SER A 378 3.15 -13.88 1.81
CA SER A 378 3.11 -14.24 0.40
C SER A 378 2.98 -13.00 -0.49
N ARG A 379 3.82 -12.92 -1.51
CA ARG A 379 3.71 -12.00 -2.64
C ARG A 379 3.10 -12.78 -3.79
N GLY A 380 1.88 -12.47 -4.19
CA GLY A 380 1.21 -13.09 -5.33
C GLY A 380 0.02 -12.26 -5.78
N GLY A 381 -0.21 -12.18 -7.08
CA GLY A 381 -1.45 -11.60 -7.61
C GLY A 381 -2.60 -12.58 -7.40
N LEU A 382 -3.75 -12.07 -6.98
CA LEU A 382 -5.01 -12.81 -6.92
C LEU A 382 -5.83 -12.41 -8.15
N ASN A 383 -6.15 -13.37 -9.02
CA ASN A 383 -7.08 -13.19 -10.14
C ASN A 383 -8.46 -13.73 -9.72
N THR A 384 -9.52 -12.93 -9.84
CA THR A 384 -10.91 -13.36 -9.57
C THR A 384 -11.74 -13.58 -10.85
N GLY A 385 -11.11 -13.61 -12.02
CA GLY A 385 -11.79 -13.85 -13.30
C GLY A 385 -12.00 -15.33 -13.61
N ALA A 386 -13.25 -15.79 -13.61
CA ALA A 386 -13.66 -17.17 -13.92
C ALA A 386 -13.51 -17.59 -15.40
N SER A 387 -12.72 -16.88 -16.23
CA SER A 387 -12.63 -17.14 -17.68
C SER A 387 -11.22 -17.28 -18.27
N THR A 388 -10.15 -17.09 -17.49
CA THR A 388 -8.76 -17.28 -17.98
C THR A 388 -8.00 -18.22 -17.04
N GLY A 389 -8.06 -19.52 -17.32
CA GLY A 389 -7.36 -20.54 -16.54
C GLY A 389 -5.83 -20.43 -16.65
N VAL A 390 -5.19 -19.62 -15.78
CA VAL A 390 -3.73 -19.55 -15.61
C VAL A 390 -3.40 -19.28 -14.13
N GLY A 391 -2.42 -20.02 -13.59
CA GLY A 391 -2.25 -20.34 -12.17
C GLY A 391 -1.65 -19.27 -11.23
N VAL A 392 -1.97 -19.46 -9.95
CA VAL A 392 -1.48 -18.72 -8.77
C VAL A 392 0.05 -18.85 -8.65
N SER A 393 0.77 -17.75 -8.45
CA SER A 393 2.17 -17.80 -8.00
C SER A 393 2.36 -17.08 -6.66
N VAL A 394 2.75 -17.87 -5.64
CA VAL A 394 2.96 -17.43 -4.26
C VAL A 394 4.47 -17.35 -4.00
N HIS A 395 5.04 -16.16 -3.91
CA HIS A 395 6.43 -15.98 -3.43
C HIS A 395 6.42 -15.73 -1.92
N GLY A 396 6.90 -16.70 -1.14
CA GLY A 396 7.05 -16.57 0.32
C GLY A 396 8.32 -15.80 0.70
N LYS A 397 8.23 -14.82 1.61
CA LYS A 397 9.41 -14.41 2.41
C LYS A 397 9.60 -15.41 3.56
N ASN A 398 10.86 -15.69 3.92
CA ASN A 398 11.23 -16.57 5.03
C ASN A 398 10.44 -16.22 6.30
N ALA A 399 9.92 -17.25 6.95
CA ALA A 399 9.05 -17.09 8.10
C ALA A 399 9.81 -16.50 9.29
N SER A 400 9.34 -15.39 9.84
CA SER A 400 9.76 -15.01 11.20
C SER A 400 8.93 -15.83 12.18
N ALA A 401 9.63 -16.65 12.98
CA ALA A 401 9.04 -17.49 14.00
C ALA A 401 9.48 -17.02 15.39
N GLY A 402 8.62 -17.21 16.38
CA GLY A 402 8.88 -16.77 17.75
C GLY A 402 7.86 -17.30 18.76
N ARG A 403 7.86 -16.69 19.94
CA ARG A 403 6.90 -16.97 21.02
C ARG A 403 5.96 -15.79 21.19
N TYR A 404 4.70 -16.05 21.49
CA TYR A 404 3.73 -15.01 21.81
C TYR A 404 3.14 -15.22 23.21
N ARG A 405 2.66 -14.13 23.78
CA ARG A 405 1.77 -14.12 24.95
C ARG A 405 0.70 -13.08 24.73
N ILE A 406 -0.54 -13.39 25.07
CA ILE A 406 -1.65 -12.44 25.07
C ILE A 406 -2.18 -12.27 26.48
N LYS A 407 -2.51 -11.03 26.85
CA LYS A 407 -3.11 -10.66 28.14
C LYS A 407 -3.82 -9.33 27.97
N ASN A 408 -5.03 -9.19 28.50
CA ASN A 408 -5.91 -8.05 28.25
C ASN A 408 -5.99 -7.77 26.73
N TYR A 409 -5.79 -6.52 26.32
CA TYR A 409 -5.72 -6.11 24.93
C TYR A 409 -4.27 -5.93 24.46
N THR A 410 -3.37 -6.80 24.90
CA THR A 410 -1.95 -6.73 24.57
C THR A 410 -1.44 -8.08 24.07
N ILE A 411 -0.76 -8.06 22.92
CA ILE A 411 0.05 -9.18 22.45
C ILE A 411 1.53 -8.83 22.57
N THR A 412 2.27 -9.71 23.25
CA THR A 412 3.73 -9.68 23.33
C THR A 412 4.29 -10.73 22.39
N MET A 413 5.12 -10.32 21.43
CA MET A 413 5.74 -11.21 20.45
C MET A 413 7.27 -11.16 20.61
N THR A 414 7.85 -12.28 21.02
CA THR A 414 9.30 -12.45 21.18
C THR A 414 9.85 -13.23 20.00
N GLN A 415 10.72 -12.60 19.23
CA GLN A 415 11.40 -13.17 18.06
C GLN A 415 12.50 -14.16 18.49
N ALA A 416 12.94 -15.01 17.57
CA ALA A 416 14.02 -15.98 17.83
C ALA A 416 15.34 -15.34 18.28
N ASP A 417 15.60 -14.09 17.91
CA ASP A 417 16.77 -13.31 18.33
C ASP A 417 16.60 -12.62 19.70
N GLY A 418 15.51 -12.91 20.41
CA GLY A 418 15.20 -12.36 21.72
C GLY A 418 14.57 -10.97 21.73
N ARG A 419 14.43 -10.31 20.56
CA ARG A 419 13.71 -9.02 20.45
C ARG A 419 12.24 -9.22 20.75
N THR A 420 11.68 -8.33 21.55
CA THR A 420 10.27 -8.39 21.96
C THR A 420 9.52 -7.15 21.47
N GLU A 421 8.34 -7.36 20.90
CA GLU A 421 7.38 -6.32 20.51
C GLU A 421 6.12 -6.46 21.35
N ARG A 422 5.57 -5.36 21.84
CA ARG A 422 4.29 -5.30 22.55
C ARG A 422 3.34 -4.43 21.74
N LYS A 423 2.23 -5.01 21.31
CA LYS A 423 1.24 -4.35 20.44
C LYS A 423 -0.14 -4.45 21.05
N PHE A 424 -1.00 -3.52 20.69
CA PHE A 424 -2.42 -3.65 20.98
C PHE A 424 -2.96 -4.93 20.35
N PHE A 425 -3.90 -5.58 21.02
CA PHE A 425 -4.52 -6.83 20.62
C PHE A 425 -5.99 -6.81 20.96
N ALA A 426 -6.84 -7.30 20.08
CA ALA A 426 -8.25 -7.45 20.38
C ALA A 426 -8.90 -8.50 19.48
N PHE A 427 -9.90 -9.21 19.97
CA PHE A 427 -10.83 -9.96 19.15
C PHE A 427 -12.00 -9.08 18.71
N GLY A 428 -12.53 -9.39 17.53
CA GLY A 428 -13.76 -8.85 17.01
C GLY A 428 -14.99 -9.33 17.78
N SER A 429 -16.14 -8.89 17.29
CA SER A 429 -17.43 -9.36 17.77
C SER A 429 -18.43 -9.45 16.64
N HIS A 430 -19.42 -10.32 16.82
CA HIS A 430 -20.56 -10.47 15.93
C HIS A 430 -21.89 -10.47 16.72
N HIS A 431 -23.02 -10.39 16.01
CA HIS A 431 -24.39 -10.40 16.55
C HIS A 431 -24.75 -9.22 17.46
N ASN A 432 -26.04 -9.11 17.79
CA ASN A 432 -26.57 -8.20 18.81
C ASN A 432 -27.49 -9.00 19.75
N PRO A 433 -27.11 -9.24 21.03
CA PRO A 433 -25.99 -8.65 21.76
C PRO A 433 -24.60 -9.10 21.27
N PRO A 434 -23.53 -8.31 21.54
CA PRO A 434 -22.17 -8.65 21.13
C PRO A 434 -21.70 -10.01 21.66
N ALA A 435 -21.33 -10.91 20.75
CA ALA A 435 -20.64 -12.16 21.06
C ALA A 435 -19.20 -12.15 20.49
N LEU A 436 -18.31 -12.92 21.11
CA LEU A 436 -16.90 -13.02 20.71
C LEU A 436 -16.80 -13.60 19.30
N ASP A 437 -16.03 -12.94 18.44
CA ASP A 437 -15.61 -13.47 17.15
C ASP A 437 -14.10 -13.76 17.21
N THR A 438 -13.74 -15.04 17.27
CA THR A 438 -12.33 -15.48 17.27
C THR A 438 -11.71 -15.51 15.88
N ASP A 439 -12.51 -15.37 14.84
CA ASP A 439 -12.05 -15.39 13.45
C ASP A 439 -11.54 -14.02 13.05
N MET A 440 -12.06 -12.95 13.64
CA MET A 440 -11.55 -11.59 13.48
C MET A 440 -10.67 -11.15 14.65
N MET A 441 -9.43 -10.73 14.35
CA MET A 441 -8.44 -10.33 15.35
C MET A 441 -7.67 -9.08 14.89
N PHE A 442 -7.31 -8.23 15.84
CA PHE A 442 -6.52 -7.03 15.63
C PHE A 442 -5.16 -7.15 16.31
N ILE A 443 -4.10 -6.73 15.62
CA ILE A 443 -2.76 -6.56 16.18
C ILE A 443 -2.26 -5.18 15.76
N GLY A 444 -2.15 -4.26 16.71
CA GLY A 444 -1.96 -2.83 16.44
C GLY A 444 -3.18 -2.25 15.71
N ASP A 445 -2.92 -1.53 14.62
CA ASP A 445 -3.91 -0.89 13.75
C ASP A 445 -4.43 -1.83 12.64
N ARG A 446 -4.12 -3.14 12.73
CA ARG A 446 -4.32 -4.08 11.62
C ARG A 446 -5.31 -5.15 11.99
N VAL A 447 -6.34 -5.30 11.15
CA VAL A 447 -7.25 -6.43 11.17
C VAL A 447 -6.65 -7.65 10.45
N TYR A 448 -6.89 -8.83 11.02
CA TYR A 448 -6.61 -10.13 10.44
C TYR A 448 -7.85 -11.00 10.63
N VAL A 449 -8.13 -11.84 9.63
CA VAL A 449 -9.27 -12.78 9.66
C VAL A 449 -8.81 -14.21 9.42
N VAL A 450 -9.46 -15.18 10.06
CA VAL A 450 -9.36 -16.58 9.63
C VAL A 450 -10.03 -16.68 8.26
N MET A 451 -9.32 -17.25 7.29
CA MET A 451 -9.85 -17.50 5.96
C MET A 451 -9.95 -19.02 5.81
N ASP A 452 -11.14 -19.51 5.54
CA ASP A 452 -11.40 -20.91 5.20
C ASP A 452 -10.77 -21.30 3.85
#